data_AF-A0A942KJW1-F1
#
_entry.id   AF-A0A942KJW1-F1
#
_cell.length_a   1.000
_cell.length_b   1.000
_cell.length_c   1.000
_cell.angle_alpha   90.00
_cell.angle_beta   90.00
_cell.angle_gamma   90.00
#
_symmetry.space_group_name_H-M   'P 1'
#
loop_
_entity.id
_entity.type
_entity.pdbx_description
1 polymer ?
#
loop_
_entity_poly.entity_id
_entity_poly.type
_entity_poly.pdbx_seq_one_letter_code
_entity_poly.pdbx_strand_id
1 'polypeptide(L)'
;MKNKIILIVILLLILGFSLAFIPRYLSHSIASGRYENQDNLLTLIINEDQSFKLIPGVTSMSYSGLIKKEGLRLVLISTGKDDSLIKEGEVIAEFEILLDNTLKAKQSSLVLMQELLNTRIKRKE
;
A
#
# COMPACT_ATOMS: atom_id res chain seq x y z
N MET A 1 24.50 -28.29 1.95
CA MET A 1 23.25 -27.53 2.16
C MET A 1 23.47 -26.64 3.38
N LYS A 2 23.76 -25.35 3.17
CA LYS A 2 24.00 -24.40 4.28
C LYS A 2 22.83 -23.41 4.29
N ASN A 3 22.23 -23.27 5.48
CA ASN A 3 21.03 -22.49 5.76
C ASN A 3 21.11 -21.07 5.18
N LYS A 4 20.15 -20.71 4.31
CA LYS A 4 19.91 -19.35 3.80
C LYS A 4 18.69 -18.71 4.46
N ILE A 5 18.47 -18.96 5.74
CA ILE A 5 17.32 -18.40 6.49
C ILE A 5 17.82 -17.31 7.44
N ILE A 6 18.37 -16.23 6.90
CA ILE A 6 18.65 -14.98 7.66
C ILE A 6 18.33 -13.72 6.84
N LEU A 7 18.16 -13.79 5.52
CA LEU A 7 17.98 -12.59 4.69
C LEU A 7 16.55 -12.01 4.70
N ILE A 8 15.54 -12.82 5.03
CA ILE A 8 14.12 -12.40 4.98
C ILE A 8 13.71 -11.58 6.21
N VAL A 9 14.29 -11.86 7.38
CA VAL A 9 13.91 -11.16 8.64
C VAL A 9 14.45 -9.72 8.66
N ILE A 10 15.61 -9.47 8.04
CA ILE A 10 16.19 -8.12 7.92
C ILE A 10 15.38 -7.26 6.93
N LEU A 11 14.77 -7.86 5.90
CA LEU A 11 13.99 -7.11 4.91
C LEU A 11 12.69 -6.51 5.49
N LEU A 12 12.07 -7.19 6.46
CA LEU A 12 10.83 -6.74 7.12
C LEU A 12 11.06 -5.60 8.14
N LEU A 13 12.27 -5.48 8.70
CA LEU A 13 12.64 -4.42 9.64
C LEU A 13 13.15 -3.13 8.96
N ILE A 14 13.45 -3.16 7.66
CA ILE A 14 14.07 -2.05 6.90
C ILE A 14 13.05 -1.13 6.21
N LEU A 15 11.77 -1.51 6.12
CA LEU A 15 10.80 -0.81 5.28
C LEU A 15 10.41 0.60 5.74
N GLY A 16 11.10 1.18 6.74
CA GLY A 16 10.92 2.57 7.15
C GLY A 16 9.46 2.92 7.40
N PHE A 17 9.13 4.19 7.26
CA PHE A 17 7.73 4.60 7.20
C PHE A 17 7.23 4.49 5.75
N SER A 18 5.95 4.20 5.59
CA SER A 18 5.28 4.18 4.30
C SER A 18 4.10 5.13 4.33
N LEU A 19 3.91 5.91 3.27
CA LEU A 19 2.78 6.82 3.13
C LEU A 19 1.68 6.12 2.31
N ALA A 20 0.55 5.84 2.93
CA ALA A 20 -0.58 5.19 2.25
C ALA A 20 -1.75 6.16 2.05
N PHE A 21 -2.17 6.33 0.81
CA PHE A 21 -3.40 7.05 0.45
C PHE A 21 -4.58 6.09 0.57
N ILE A 22 -5.31 6.23 1.68
CA ILE A 22 -6.49 5.42 2.00
C ILE A 22 -7.75 6.11 1.46
N PRO A 23 -8.60 5.43 0.68
CA PRO A 23 -9.86 5.99 0.23
C PRO A 23 -10.75 6.45 1.38
N ARG A 24 -11.43 7.59 1.22
CA ARG A 24 -12.24 8.21 2.28
C ARG A 24 -13.28 7.26 2.87
N TYR A 25 -13.95 6.47 2.03
CA TYR A 25 -14.96 5.51 2.47
C TYR A 25 -14.34 4.39 3.33
N LEU A 26 -13.11 3.97 3.03
CA LEU A 26 -12.37 2.95 3.78
C LEU A 26 -11.93 3.53 5.14
N SER A 27 -11.35 4.72 5.14
CA SER A 27 -11.00 5.44 6.37
C SER A 27 -12.21 5.66 7.28
N HIS A 28 -13.36 6.06 6.71
CA HIS A 28 -14.60 6.21 7.46
C HIS A 28 -15.08 4.88 8.02
N SER A 29 -15.12 3.82 7.20
CA SER A 29 -15.54 2.48 7.64
C SER A 29 -14.65 1.99 8.78
N ILE A 30 -13.34 2.27 8.74
CA ILE A 30 -12.42 1.87 9.78
C ILE A 30 -12.72 2.64 11.08
N ALA A 31 -12.88 3.96 11.00
CA ALA A 31 -13.09 4.82 12.15
C ALA A 31 -14.47 4.64 12.81
N SER A 32 -15.53 4.38 12.04
CA SER A 32 -16.90 4.24 12.53
C SER A 32 -17.29 2.80 12.87
N GLY A 33 -16.37 1.85 12.69
CA GLY A 33 -16.62 0.43 12.84
C GLY A 33 -16.97 0.02 14.26
N ARG A 34 -17.95 -0.88 14.41
CA ARG A 34 -18.14 -1.65 15.66
C ARG A 34 -17.41 -2.97 15.51
N TYR A 35 -16.25 -3.08 16.15
CA TYR A 35 -15.41 -4.26 16.10
C TYR A 35 -15.71 -5.16 17.29
N GLU A 36 -15.85 -6.46 17.04
CA GLU A 36 -15.91 -7.45 18.11
C GLU A 36 -14.61 -7.49 18.92
N ASN A 37 -13.48 -7.19 18.26
CA ASN A 37 -12.17 -7.02 18.89
C ASN A 37 -11.55 -5.69 18.44
N GLN A 38 -11.37 -4.75 19.39
CA GLN A 38 -10.79 -3.44 19.10
C GLN A 38 -9.32 -3.51 18.64
N ASP A 39 -8.65 -4.64 18.88
CA ASP A 39 -7.25 -4.83 18.49
C ASP A 39 -7.06 -5.21 17.02
N ASN A 40 -8.15 -5.50 16.28
CA ASN A 40 -8.05 -5.96 14.88
C ASN A 40 -8.88 -5.09 13.92
N LEU A 41 -8.54 -3.80 13.87
CA LEU A 41 -9.18 -2.83 12.98
C LEU A 41 -8.90 -3.11 11.49
N LEU A 42 -7.67 -3.56 11.21
CA LEU A 42 -7.16 -3.74 9.85
C LEU A 42 -6.12 -4.86 9.84
N THR A 43 -6.31 -5.86 9.00
CA THR A 43 -5.32 -6.91 8.74
C THR A 43 -4.55 -6.55 7.47
N LEU A 44 -3.22 -6.45 7.59
CA LEU A 44 -2.29 -6.31 6.48
C LEU A 44 -1.71 -7.69 6.14
N ILE A 45 -1.91 -8.14 4.91
CA ILE A 45 -1.34 -9.37 4.35
C ILE A 45 -0.27 -8.97 3.36
N ILE A 46 0.98 -9.35 3.62
CA ILE A 46 2.09 -9.16 2.68
C ILE A 46 2.32 -10.48 1.95
N ASN A 47 2.25 -10.45 0.61
CA ASN A 47 2.47 -11.60 -0.24
C ASN A 47 3.96 -11.77 -0.56
N GLU A 48 4.35 -12.95 -1.04
CA GLU A 48 5.74 -13.27 -1.39
C GLU A 48 6.31 -12.39 -2.50
N ASP A 49 5.46 -11.89 -3.38
CA ASP A 49 5.80 -10.96 -4.46
C ASP A 49 5.90 -9.49 -3.98
N GLN A 50 5.94 -9.26 -2.67
CA GLN A 50 5.95 -7.95 -2.01
C GLN A 50 4.72 -7.08 -2.28
N SER A 51 3.70 -7.62 -2.96
CA SER A 51 2.38 -7.00 -2.97
C SER A 51 1.74 -7.14 -1.59
N PHE A 52 0.82 -6.25 -1.24
CA PHE A 52 0.06 -6.41 -0.01
C PHE A 52 -1.43 -6.18 -0.20
N LYS A 53 -2.19 -6.82 0.69
CA LYS A 53 -3.63 -6.65 0.83
C LYS A 53 -3.98 -6.11 2.19
N LEU A 54 -4.99 -5.25 2.23
CA LEU A 54 -5.61 -4.71 3.41
C LEU A 54 -7.03 -5.25 3.51
N ILE A 55 -7.36 -5.84 4.66
CA ILE A 55 -8.69 -6.36 4.98
C ILE A 55 -9.17 -5.65 6.25
N PRO A 56 -10.18 -4.75 6.18
CA PRO A 56 -10.76 -4.12 7.36
C PRO A 56 -11.51 -5.14 8.21
N GLY A 57 -11.41 -5.05 9.54
CA GLY A 57 -12.14 -5.96 10.44
C GLY A 57 -13.67 -5.83 10.35
N VAL A 58 -14.17 -4.76 9.74
CA VAL A 58 -15.60 -4.44 9.58
C VAL A 58 -16.22 -4.94 8.28
N THR A 59 -15.41 -5.35 7.30
CA THR A 59 -15.92 -5.80 6.00
C THR A 59 -15.11 -6.98 5.48
N SER A 60 -15.73 -7.88 4.74
CA SER A 60 -15.01 -8.92 3.98
C SER A 60 -14.37 -8.41 2.68
N MET A 61 -14.41 -7.11 2.40
CA MET A 61 -13.82 -6.53 1.20
C MET A 61 -12.29 -6.47 1.31
N SER A 62 -11.60 -6.86 0.23
CA SER A 62 -10.15 -6.77 0.11
C SER A 62 -9.72 -5.55 -0.69
N TYR A 63 -8.68 -4.91 -0.20
CA TYR A 63 -8.02 -3.77 -0.82
C TYR A 63 -6.59 -4.14 -1.12
N SER A 64 -6.05 -3.67 -2.24
CA SER A 64 -4.66 -3.88 -2.62
C SER A 64 -3.92 -2.55 -2.61
N GLY A 65 -2.68 -2.58 -2.14
CA GLY A 65 -1.76 -1.45 -2.26
C GLY A 65 -1.06 -1.45 -3.61
N LEU A 66 -1.12 -0.32 -4.31
CA LEU A 66 -0.32 -0.06 -5.51
C LEU A 66 0.79 0.93 -5.17
N ILE A 67 2.05 0.55 -5.36
CA ILE A 67 3.18 1.47 -5.22
C ILE A 67 3.00 2.61 -6.23
N LYS A 68 2.96 3.84 -5.73
CA LYS A 68 2.93 5.07 -6.52
C LYS A 68 4.32 5.60 -6.77
N LYS A 69 5.17 5.56 -5.75
CA LYS A 69 6.51 6.12 -5.79
C LYS A 69 7.40 5.48 -4.73
N GLU A 70 8.64 5.21 -5.10
CA GLU A 70 9.70 4.78 -4.20
C GLU A 70 10.77 5.87 -4.08
N GLY A 71 11.64 5.77 -3.06
CA GLY A 71 12.76 6.69 -2.88
C GLY A 71 12.30 8.11 -2.52
N LEU A 72 11.22 8.22 -1.75
CA LEU A 72 10.73 9.51 -1.27
C LEU A 72 11.76 10.13 -0.32
N ARG A 73 11.97 11.44 -0.47
CA ARG A 73 12.78 12.23 0.47
C ARG A 73 11.85 12.92 1.48
N LEU A 74 10.98 12.13 2.09
CA LEU A 74 10.04 12.59 3.10
C LEU A 74 10.47 12.06 4.47
N VAL A 75 10.26 12.86 5.50
CA VAL A 75 10.60 12.54 6.88
C VAL A 75 9.34 12.64 7.72
N LEU A 76 9.08 11.63 8.55
CA LEU A 76 8.01 11.68 9.54
C LEU A 76 8.52 12.43 10.77
N ILE A 77 7.79 13.49 11.14
CA ILE A 77 8.02 14.28 12.34
C ILE A 77 6.76 14.21 13.19
N SER A 78 6.90 13.85 14.46
CA SER A 78 5.82 13.92 15.44
C SER A 78 6.02 15.11 16.38
N THR A 79 4.91 15.60 16.94
CA THR A 79 4.94 16.64 17.98
C THR A 79 4.64 15.98 19.32
N GLY A 80 5.56 16.12 20.28
CA GLY A 80 5.42 15.67 21.65
C GLY A 80 4.38 16.48 22.43
N LYS A 81 3.97 15.99 23.59
CA LYS A 81 3.02 16.69 24.49
C LYS A 81 3.58 18.00 25.07
N ASP A 82 4.88 18.18 24.98
CA ASP A 82 5.67 19.33 25.41
C ASP A 82 6.08 20.23 24.23
N ASP A 83 5.37 20.12 23.10
CA ASP A 83 5.66 20.81 21.82
C ASP A 83 7.04 20.49 21.21
N SER A 84 7.74 19.47 21.72
CA SER A 84 8.98 18.99 21.12
C SER A 84 8.74 18.37 19.75
N LEU A 85 9.66 18.58 18.80
CA LEU A 85 9.62 17.97 17.47
C LEU A 85 10.57 16.76 17.44
N ILE A 86 10.03 15.58 17.11
CA ILE A 86 10.78 14.32 17.09
C ILE A 86 10.82 13.79 15.65
N LYS A 87 12.02 13.53 15.12
CA LYS A 87 12.19 12.81 13.84
C LYS A 87 11.96 11.33 14.10
N GLU A 88 10.83 10.82 13.62
CA GLU A 88 10.44 9.40 13.75
C GLU A 88 11.21 8.52 12.76
N GLY A 89 11.37 9.00 11.52
CA GLY A 89 12.10 8.26 10.48
C GLY A 89 11.84 8.77 9.08
N GLU A 90 12.32 8.03 8.09
CA GLU A 90 12.20 8.38 6.68
C GLU A 90 11.08 7.56 6.04
N VAL A 91 10.31 8.22 5.17
CA VAL A 91 9.28 7.56 4.38
C VAL A 91 9.94 7.07 3.10
N ILE A 92 9.91 5.76 2.86
CA ILE A 92 10.64 5.17 1.73
C ILE A 92 9.75 4.91 0.50
N ALA A 93 8.44 4.81 0.71
CA ALA A 93 7.48 4.46 -0.33
C ALA A 93 6.11 5.09 -0.10
N GLU A 94 5.42 5.35 -1.21
CA GLU A 94 4.06 5.86 -1.28
C GLU A 94 3.18 4.81 -1.96
N PHE A 95 2.02 4.54 -1.36
CA PHE A 95 1.05 3.57 -1.84
C PHE A 95 -0.31 4.23 -2.06
N GLU A 96 -0.99 3.87 -3.16
CA GLU A 96 -2.42 4.10 -3.34
C GLU A 96 -3.18 2.82 -2.96
N ILE A 97 -4.09 2.92 -2.00
CA ILE A 97 -4.93 1.78 -1.60
C ILE A 97 -6.19 1.77 -2.47
N LEU A 98 -6.47 0.64 -3.10
CA LEU A 98 -7.60 0.48 -4.01
C LEU A 98 -8.38 -0.78 -3.68
N LEU A 99 -9.70 -0.74 -3.85
CA LEU A 99 -10.51 -1.96 -3.84
C LEU A 99 -10.03 -2.88 -4.97
N ASP A 100 -9.92 -4.19 -4.73
CA ASP A 100 -9.36 -5.14 -5.72
C ASP A 100 -10.05 -5.05 -7.08
N ASN A 101 -11.37 -4.86 -7.11
CA ASN A 101 -12.12 -4.70 -8.36
C ASN A 101 -11.77 -3.40 -9.09
N THR A 102 -11.50 -2.32 -8.36
CA THR A 102 -11.06 -1.04 -8.92
C THR A 102 -9.63 -1.16 -9.48
N LEU A 103 -8.74 -1.88 -8.78
CA LEU A 103 -7.39 -2.13 -9.27
C LEU A 103 -7.42 -2.94 -10.57
N LYS A 104 -8.19 -4.04 -10.60
CA LYS A 104 -8.38 -4.86 -11.81
C LYS A 104 -8.93 -4.03 -12.97
N ALA A 105 -9.93 -3.19 -12.72
CA ALA A 105 -10.49 -2.31 -13.75
C ALA A 105 -9.44 -1.33 -14.31
N LYS A 106 -8.64 -0.67 -13.43
CA LYS A 106 -7.56 0.23 -13.86
C LYS A 106 -6.50 -0.50 -14.71
N GLN A 107 -6.10 -1.70 -14.31
CA GLN A 107 -5.12 -2.50 -15.06
C GLN A 107 -5.65 -2.90 -16.44
N SER A 108 -6.89 -3.38 -16.53
CA SER A 108 -7.51 -3.73 -17.82
C SER A 108 -7.61 -2.53 -18.76
N SER A 109 -7.95 -1.34 -18.24
CA SER A 109 -7.97 -0.11 -19.05
C SER A 109 -6.59 0.29 -19.57
N LEU A 110 -5.55 0.11 -18.76
CA LEU A 110 -4.15 0.35 -19.15
C LEU A 110 -3.72 -0.58 -20.30
N VAL A 111 -4.04 -1.87 -20.19
CA VAL A 111 -3.77 -2.86 -21.25
C VAL A 111 -4.44 -2.44 -22.56
N LEU A 112 -5.73 -2.13 -22.52
CA LEU A 112 -6.48 -1.68 -23.69
C LEU A 112 -5.87 -0.41 -24.31
N MET A 113 -5.48 0.57 -23.50
CA MET A 113 -4.81 1.78 -23.99
C MET A 113 -3.49 1.47 -24.68
N GLN A 114 -2.70 0.55 -24.13
CA GLN A 114 -1.43 0.13 -24.73
C GLN A 114 -1.64 -0.60 -26.06
N GLU A 115 -2.65 -1.47 -26.16
CA GLU A 115 -3.04 -2.14 -27.40
C GLU A 115 -3.46 -1.15 -28.49
N LEU A 116 -4.28 -0.16 -28.13
CA LEU A 116 -4.73 0.90 -29.04
C LEU A 116 -3.55 1.74 -29.54
N LEU A 117 -2.61 2.08 -28.66
CA LEU A 117 -1.41 2.84 -29.00
C LEU A 117 -0.53 2.06 -29.98
N ASN A 118 -0.24 0.79 -29.66
CA ASN A 118 0.56 -0.10 -30.51
C ASN A 118 -0.08 -0.29 -31.89
N THR A 119 -1.40 -0.43 -31.94
CA THR A 119 -2.15 -0.51 -33.21
C THR A 119 -2.00 0.77 -34.03
N ARG A 120 -2.02 1.95 -33.38
CA ARG A 120 -1.82 3.23 -34.08
C ARG A 120 -0.39 3.38 -34.61
N ILE A 121 0.62 2.89 -33.88
CA ILE A 121 2.02 2.94 -34.32
C ILE A 121 2.21 2.04 -35.55
N LYS A 122 1.74 0.79 -35.52
CA LYS A 122 1.83 -0.16 -36.64
C LYS A 122 1.13 0.28 -37.93
N ARG A 123 0.16 1.20 -37.85
CA ARG A 123 -0.52 1.77 -39.03
C ARG A 123 0.22 2.96 -39.65
N LYS A 124 1.25 3.48 -38.98
CA LYS A 124 2.08 4.60 -39.47
C LYS A 124 3.41 4.15 -40.07
N GLU A 125 3.80 2.89 -39.88
CA GLU A 125 4.90 2.20 -40.57
C GLU A 125 4.38 1.56 -41.87
#